data_AF-A0A126YZL4-F1
#
_entry.id   AF-A0A126YZL4-F1
#
_cell.length_a   1.000
_cell.length_b   1.000
_cell.length_c   1.000
_cell.angle_alpha   90.00
_cell.angle_beta   90.00
_cell.angle_gamma   90.00
#
_symmetry.space_group_name_H-M   'P 1'
#
loop_
_entity.id
_entity.type
_entity.pdbx_description
1 polymer ?
#
loop_
_entity_poly.entity_id
_entity_poly.type
_entity_poly.pdbx_seq_one_letter_code
_entity_poly.pdbx_strand_id
1 'polypeptide(L)'
;MVDSDAQLLRALHDEHAPALWRYVVGLTRDDALAHDIVQETLLKAWKKPSVLDQSESSARAWLFTVARNMVIDDRRSARHAHEYPTEFLPETPTPDSTDALLEQWSVADALASIGLEHRTVIVHAYYGGRSVAEIARELDVPEGTVKSRLHYGLKALRLAMQEKGVTR
;
A
#
# COMPACT_ATOMS: atom_id res chain seq x y z
N MET A 1 -28.06 -15.77 42.99
CA MET A 1 -27.18 -16.43 42.00
C MET A 1 -26.31 -15.42 41.25
N VAL A 2 -26.87 -14.42 40.55
CA VAL A 2 -26.09 -13.42 39.78
C VAL A 2 -25.01 -12.69 40.59
N ASP A 3 -25.29 -12.41 41.87
CA ASP A 3 -24.35 -11.70 42.76
C ASP A 3 -23.11 -12.54 43.13
N SER A 4 -23.26 -13.87 43.20
CA SER A 4 -22.16 -14.80 43.52
C SER A 4 -21.16 -14.90 42.38
N ASP A 5 -21.65 -14.97 41.14
CA ASP A 5 -20.80 -15.11 39.95
C ASP A 5 -20.03 -13.81 39.69
N ALA A 6 -20.66 -12.66 39.92
CA ALA A 6 -20.03 -11.35 39.80
C ALA A 6 -18.97 -11.09 40.89
N GLN A 7 -19.15 -11.66 42.09
CA GLN A 7 -18.16 -11.60 43.17
C GLN A 7 -16.97 -12.52 42.86
N LEU A 8 -17.21 -13.72 42.35
CA LEU A 8 -16.15 -14.64 41.92
C LEU A 8 -15.29 -14.04 40.80
N LEU A 9 -15.93 -13.41 39.80
CA LEU A 9 -15.19 -12.77 38.71
C LEU A 9 -14.35 -11.58 39.19
N ARG A 10 -14.87 -10.79 40.14
CA ARG A 10 -14.11 -9.70 40.77
C ARG A 10 -12.92 -10.22 41.57
N ALA A 11 -13.09 -11.26 42.36
CA ALA A 11 -11.99 -11.87 43.11
C ALA A 11 -10.90 -12.39 42.16
N LEU A 12 -11.27 -13.09 41.09
CA LEU A 12 -10.34 -13.59 40.07
C LEU A 12 -9.58 -12.44 39.38
N HIS A 13 -10.29 -11.36 39.07
CA HIS A 13 -9.69 -10.16 38.49
C HIS A 13 -8.69 -9.51 39.45
N ASP A 14 -9.10 -9.21 40.68
CA ASP A 14 -8.27 -8.50 41.66
C ASP A 14 -7.00 -9.29 42.01
N GLU A 15 -7.10 -10.62 42.04
CA GLU A 15 -5.98 -11.51 42.36
C GLU A 15 -4.99 -11.68 41.19
N HIS A 16 -5.47 -11.84 39.96
CA HIS A 16 -4.61 -12.28 38.85
C HIS A 16 -4.38 -11.22 37.77
N ALA A 17 -5.32 -10.29 37.54
CA ALA A 17 -5.23 -9.31 36.46
C ALA A 17 -3.96 -8.45 36.52
N PRO A 18 -3.51 -7.92 37.69
CA PRO A 18 -2.30 -7.09 37.73
C PRO A 18 -1.03 -7.85 37.32
N ALA A 19 -0.93 -9.13 37.69
CA ALA A 19 0.23 -9.96 37.37
C ALA A 19 0.21 -10.40 35.90
N LEU A 20 -0.96 -10.76 35.37
CA LEU A 20 -1.14 -11.09 33.96
C LEU A 20 -0.88 -9.88 33.07
N TRP A 21 -1.39 -8.71 33.42
CA TRP A 21 -1.16 -7.47 32.66
C TRP A 21 0.34 -7.15 32.57
N ARG A 22 1.07 -7.15 33.69
CA ARG A 22 2.54 -6.94 33.68
C ARG A 22 3.27 -7.95 32.80
N TYR A 23 2.87 -9.21 32.85
CA TYR A 23 3.45 -10.26 32.02
C TYR A 23 3.19 -10.01 30.53
N VAL A 24 1.95 -9.70 30.16
CA VAL A 24 1.56 -9.48 28.77
C VAL A 24 2.17 -8.20 28.21
N VAL A 25 2.17 -7.09 28.96
CA VAL A 25 2.88 -5.85 28.58
C VAL A 25 4.36 -6.13 28.33
N GLY A 26 5.01 -6.96 29.15
CA GLY A 26 6.40 -7.36 28.93
C GLY A 26 6.62 -8.13 27.63
N LEU A 27 5.60 -8.83 27.13
CA LEU A 27 5.66 -9.56 25.86
C LEU A 27 5.24 -8.69 24.66
N THR A 28 4.22 -7.86 24.78
CA THR A 28 3.64 -7.11 23.65
C THR A 28 4.25 -5.72 23.50
N ARG A 29 4.70 -5.10 24.60
CA ARG A 29 5.00 -3.66 24.71
C ARG A 29 3.85 -2.75 24.27
N ASP A 30 2.63 -3.28 24.31
CA ASP A 30 1.39 -2.60 23.97
C ASP A 30 0.41 -2.77 25.13
N ASP A 31 0.06 -1.63 25.75
CA ASP A 31 -0.81 -1.57 26.92
C ASP A 31 -2.27 -1.92 26.59
N ALA A 32 -2.77 -1.42 25.45
CA ALA A 32 -4.15 -1.67 25.03
C ALA A 32 -4.35 -3.15 24.70
N LEU A 33 -3.42 -3.73 23.92
CA LEU A 33 -3.44 -5.16 23.62
C LEU A 33 -3.30 -6.01 24.89
N ALA A 34 -2.50 -5.56 25.86
CA ALA A 34 -2.36 -6.28 27.12
C ALA A 34 -3.67 -6.32 27.93
N HIS A 35 -4.41 -5.21 27.97
CA HIS A 35 -5.74 -5.17 28.58
C HIS A 35 -6.71 -6.15 27.91
N ASP A 36 -6.77 -6.17 26.58
CA ASP A 36 -7.65 -7.08 25.83
C ASP A 36 -7.33 -8.56 26.10
N ILE A 37 -6.05 -8.92 26.07
CA ILE A 37 -5.61 -10.31 26.33
C ILE A 37 -5.93 -10.73 27.76
N VAL A 38 -5.76 -9.85 28.75
CA VAL A 38 -6.10 -10.15 30.15
C VAL A 38 -7.59 -10.40 30.28
N GLN A 39 -8.43 -9.54 29.71
CA GLN A 39 -9.89 -9.68 29.81
C GLN A 39 -10.38 -10.98 29.17
N GLU A 40 -9.90 -11.30 27.97
CA GLU A 40 -10.27 -12.55 27.30
C GLU A 40 -9.75 -13.78 28.03
N THR A 41 -8.58 -13.69 28.68
CA THR A 41 -8.03 -14.78 29.51
C THR A 41 -8.92 -15.05 30.73
N LEU A 42 -9.36 -14.00 31.43
CA LEU A 42 -10.27 -14.12 32.57
C LEU A 42 -11.66 -14.62 32.14
N LEU A 43 -12.15 -14.17 30.98
CA LEU A 43 -13.40 -14.65 30.41
C LEU A 43 -13.34 -16.16 30.08
N LYS A 44 -12.22 -16.63 29.53
CA LYS A 44 -11.98 -18.05 29.27
C LYS A 44 -11.92 -18.88 30.55
N ALA A 45 -11.34 -18.34 31.62
CA ALA A 45 -11.35 -18.99 32.94
C ALA A 45 -12.77 -19.10 33.48
N TRP A 46 -13.55 -18.02 33.41
CA TRP A 46 -14.94 -18.01 33.87
C TRP A 46 -15.83 -19.02 33.11
N LYS A 47 -15.64 -19.16 31.79
CA LYS A 47 -16.34 -20.16 30.97
C LYS A 47 -15.88 -21.61 31.25
N LYS A 48 -14.83 -21.82 32.03
CA LYS A 48 -14.26 -23.14 32.33
C LYS A 48 -14.12 -23.37 33.84
N PRO A 49 -15.23 -23.70 34.54
CA PRO A 49 -15.25 -23.86 36.00
C PRO A 49 -14.18 -24.81 36.55
N SER A 50 -13.88 -25.88 35.81
CA SER A 50 -12.84 -26.86 36.17
C SER A 50 -11.42 -26.29 36.33
N VAL A 51 -11.18 -25.06 35.88
CA VAL A 51 -9.91 -24.34 36.11
C VAL A 51 -9.91 -23.67 37.48
N LEU A 52 -11.06 -23.12 37.88
CA LEU A 52 -11.26 -22.43 39.15
C LEU A 52 -11.36 -23.42 40.32
N ASP A 53 -11.73 -24.68 40.04
CA ASP A 53 -11.78 -25.76 41.03
C ASP A 53 -10.40 -26.35 41.40
N GLN A 54 -9.32 -25.88 40.75
CA GLN A 54 -7.95 -26.38 40.97
C GLN A 54 -7.23 -25.62 42.10
N SER A 55 -6.02 -26.07 42.45
CA SER A 55 -5.13 -25.28 43.31
C SER A 55 -4.84 -23.92 42.68
N GLU A 56 -4.68 -22.89 43.51
CA GLU A 56 -4.33 -21.53 43.08
C GLU A 56 -3.11 -21.51 42.14
N SER A 57 -2.08 -22.30 42.45
CA SER A 57 -0.89 -22.46 41.60
C SER A 57 -1.19 -23.01 40.20
N SER A 58 -2.13 -23.94 40.09
CA SER A 58 -2.50 -24.59 38.82
C SER A 58 -3.40 -23.68 37.99
N ALA A 59 -4.38 -23.03 38.62
CA ALA A 59 -5.21 -22.01 38.00
C ALA A 59 -4.36 -20.85 37.47
N ARG A 60 -3.41 -20.37 38.28
CA ARG A 60 -2.45 -19.33 37.88
C ARG A 60 -1.59 -19.78 36.70
N ALA A 61 -0.99 -20.98 36.74
CA ALA A 61 -0.20 -21.48 35.62
C ALA A 61 -1.02 -21.59 34.32
N TRP A 62 -2.29 -22.00 34.43
CA TRP A 62 -3.22 -22.07 33.30
C TRP A 62 -3.48 -20.70 32.68
N LEU A 63 -3.77 -19.68 33.50
CA LEU A 63 -4.01 -18.30 33.03
C LEU A 63 -2.83 -17.74 32.24
N PHE A 64 -1.61 -17.92 32.76
CA PHE A 64 -0.40 -17.47 32.05
C PHE A 64 -0.16 -18.23 30.75
N THR A 65 -0.51 -19.52 30.70
CA THR A 65 -0.44 -20.32 29.48
C THR A 65 -1.41 -19.81 28.42
N VAL A 66 -2.66 -19.52 28.80
CA VAL A 66 -3.68 -18.98 27.90
C VAL A 66 -3.27 -17.61 27.37
N ALA A 67 -2.86 -16.70 28.26
CA ALA A 67 -2.40 -15.36 27.86
C ALA A 67 -1.20 -15.43 26.89
N ARG A 68 -0.22 -16.30 27.16
CA ARG A 68 0.92 -16.51 26.27
C ARG A 68 0.50 -17.02 24.89
N ASN A 69 -0.43 -17.97 24.82
CA ASN A 69 -0.91 -18.49 23.54
C ASN A 69 -1.61 -17.40 22.74
N MET A 70 -2.43 -16.57 23.39
CA MET A 70 -3.08 -15.44 22.75
C MET A 70 -2.09 -14.41 22.20
N VAL A 71 -1.01 -14.10 22.93
CA VAL A 71 0.08 -13.24 22.42
C VAL A 71 0.74 -13.85 21.19
N ILE A 72 0.97 -15.16 21.17
CA ILE A 72 1.57 -15.85 20.02
C ILE A 72 0.63 -15.83 18.82
N ASP A 73 -0.65 -16.07 19.04
CA ASP A 73 -1.67 -16.07 17.99
C ASP A 73 -1.85 -14.66 17.41
N ASP A 74 -1.86 -13.61 18.25
CA ASP A 74 -1.89 -12.22 17.81
C ASP A 74 -0.69 -11.87 16.93
N ARG A 75 0.53 -12.23 17.35
CA ARG A 75 1.76 -12.04 16.55
C ARG A 75 1.76 -12.81 15.23
N ARG A 76 1.10 -13.95 15.16
CA ARG A 76 0.95 -14.75 13.93
C ARG A 76 -0.20 -14.28 13.06
N SER A 77 -1.12 -13.49 13.60
CA SER A 77 -2.28 -13.02 12.89
C SER A 77 -1.87 -12.03 11.79
N ALA A 78 -2.67 -12.00 10.72
CA ALA A 78 -2.46 -11.06 9.61
C ALA A 78 -2.49 -9.58 10.05
N ARG A 79 -3.09 -9.25 11.21
CA ARG A 79 -3.06 -7.90 11.79
C ARG A 79 -1.63 -7.44 12.05
N HIS A 80 -0.79 -8.23 12.71
CA HIS A 80 0.60 -7.85 12.96
C HIS A 80 1.45 -7.80 11.67
N ALA A 81 1.06 -8.52 10.62
CA ALA A 81 1.74 -8.50 9.34
C ALA A 81 1.31 -7.31 8.44
N HIS A 82 0.16 -6.68 8.70
CA HIS A 82 -0.46 -5.71 7.78
C HIS A 82 -0.89 -4.39 8.44
N GLU A 83 -0.85 -4.27 9.77
CA GLU A 83 -1.08 -3.00 10.47
C GLU A 83 0.24 -2.24 10.60
N TYR A 84 0.45 -1.28 9.70
CA TYR A 84 1.45 -0.22 9.89
C TYR A 84 0.75 0.98 10.55
N PRO A 85 1.20 1.45 11.72
CA PRO A 85 0.73 2.73 12.26
C PRO A 85 1.14 3.80 11.24
N THR A 86 0.17 4.31 10.48
CA THR A 86 0.46 5.24 9.39
C THR A 86 -0.21 6.56 9.72
N GLU A 87 0.57 7.58 10.06
CA GLU A 87 0.14 8.99 10.09
C GLU A 87 -0.11 9.54 8.67
N PHE A 88 0.35 8.81 7.66
CA PHE A 88 0.20 9.14 6.24
C PHE A 88 -1.02 8.45 5.65
N LEU A 89 -1.98 9.25 5.18
CA LEU A 89 -3.03 8.78 4.30
C LEU A 89 -2.40 8.09 3.08
N PRO A 90 -2.93 6.95 2.60
CA PRO A 90 -2.41 6.27 1.40
C PRO A 90 -2.59 7.10 0.12
N GLU A 91 -3.32 8.21 0.19
CA GLU A 91 -3.42 9.19 -0.88
C GLU A 91 -2.12 10.00 -0.96
N THR A 92 -1.18 9.45 -1.73
CA THR A 92 -0.18 10.30 -2.36
C THR A 92 -0.96 11.26 -3.26
N PRO A 93 -0.90 12.60 -3.06
CA PRO A 93 -1.53 13.52 -3.99
C PRO A 93 -0.98 13.21 -5.37
N THR A 94 -1.86 12.78 -6.27
CA THR A 94 -1.48 12.60 -7.67
C THR A 94 -1.10 13.98 -8.17
N PRO A 95 0.12 14.17 -8.70
CA PRO A 95 0.50 15.49 -9.22
C PRO A 95 -0.56 15.93 -10.23
N ASP A 96 -0.98 17.18 -10.14
CA ASP A 96 -1.92 17.77 -11.09
C ASP A 96 -1.39 17.54 -12.51
N SER A 97 -2.02 16.60 -13.23
CA SER A 97 -1.60 16.20 -14.57
C SER A 97 -2.15 17.12 -15.65
N THR A 98 -2.83 18.21 -15.28
CA THR A 98 -3.42 19.15 -16.23
C THR A 98 -2.36 19.74 -17.16
N ASP A 99 -1.19 20.10 -16.63
CA ASP A 99 -0.08 20.62 -17.43
C ASP A 99 0.45 19.58 -18.44
N ALA A 100 0.62 18.33 -18.00
CA ALA A 100 1.07 17.23 -18.87
C ALA A 100 0.03 16.91 -19.97
N LEU A 101 -1.27 16.98 -19.64
CA LEU A 101 -2.37 16.83 -20.60
C LEU A 101 -2.38 17.95 -21.64
N LEU A 102 -2.20 19.20 -21.21
CA LEU A 102 -2.13 20.37 -22.09
C LEU A 102 -0.90 20.31 -23.01
N GLU A 103 0.24 19.87 -22.50
CA GLU A 103 1.44 19.64 -23.30
C GLU A 103 1.23 18.53 -24.35
N GLN A 104 0.61 17.41 -23.96
CA GLN A 104 0.31 16.30 -24.86
C GLN A 104 -0.65 16.72 -25.98
N TRP A 105 -1.69 17.51 -25.66
CA TRP A 105 -2.60 18.09 -26.65
C TRP A 105 -1.88 19.03 -27.61
N SER A 106 -0.99 19.89 -27.10
CA SER A 106 -0.23 20.83 -27.92
C SER A 106 0.71 20.10 -28.90
N VAL A 107 1.36 19.02 -28.46
CA VAL A 107 2.19 18.15 -29.31
C VAL A 107 1.35 17.46 -30.38
N ALA A 108 0.19 16.90 -30.02
CA ALA A 108 -0.70 16.23 -30.97
C ALA A 108 -1.20 17.18 -32.07
N ASP A 109 -1.58 18.41 -31.68
CA ASP A 109 -2.05 19.43 -32.60
C ASP A 109 -0.92 19.95 -33.53
N ALA A 110 0.29 20.15 -33.00
CA ALA A 110 1.46 20.52 -33.80
C ALA A 110 1.90 19.39 -34.77
N LEU A 111 1.78 18.13 -34.37
CA LEU A 111 1.99 16.99 -35.27
C LEU A 111 0.92 16.92 -36.37
N ALA A 112 -0.31 17.32 -36.08
CA ALA A 112 -1.38 17.35 -37.07
C ALA A 112 -1.17 18.43 -38.14
N SER A 113 -0.46 19.52 -37.82
CA SER A 113 -0.21 20.62 -38.76
C SER A 113 1.00 20.44 -39.68
N ILE A 114 1.84 19.42 -39.48
CA ILE A 114 2.96 19.12 -40.39
C ILE A 114 2.56 18.14 -41.50
N GLY A 115 3.32 18.15 -42.60
CA GLY A 115 3.07 17.26 -43.74
C GLY A 115 3.02 15.78 -43.35
N LEU A 116 2.08 15.04 -43.96
CA LEU A 116 1.79 13.64 -43.63
C LEU A 116 3.05 12.76 -43.64
N GLU A 117 3.93 12.91 -44.62
CA GLU A 117 5.15 12.12 -44.73
C GLU A 117 6.13 12.37 -43.57
N HIS A 118 6.24 13.62 -43.11
CA HIS A 118 7.06 14.01 -41.96
C HIS A 118 6.46 13.49 -40.66
N ARG A 119 5.14 13.67 -40.47
CA ARG A 119 4.42 13.13 -39.31
C ARG A 119 4.61 11.61 -39.21
N THR A 120 4.45 10.90 -40.31
CA THR A 120 4.52 9.44 -40.35
C THR A 120 5.87 8.94 -39.83
N VAL A 121 6.99 9.46 -40.35
CA VAL A 121 8.32 9.03 -39.89
C VAL A 121 8.60 9.40 -38.42
N ILE A 122 8.10 10.56 -37.96
CA ILE A 122 8.24 10.97 -36.55
C ILE A 122 7.45 10.04 -35.63
N VAL A 123 6.22 9.69 -36.00
CA VAL A 123 5.39 8.77 -35.22
C VAL A 123 6.05 7.40 -35.13
N HIS A 124 6.52 6.83 -36.25
CA HIS A 124 7.20 5.54 -36.21
C HIS A 124 8.49 5.55 -35.37
N ALA A 125 9.28 6.64 -35.44
CA ALA A 125 10.54 6.74 -34.70
C ALA A 125 10.34 6.95 -33.20
N TYR A 126 9.49 7.91 -32.80
CA TYR A 126 9.38 8.35 -31.41
C TYR A 126 8.25 7.66 -30.63
N TYR A 127 7.10 7.40 -31.27
CA TYR A 127 6.00 6.66 -30.64
C TYR A 127 6.14 5.15 -30.87
N GLY A 128 6.62 4.74 -32.05
CA GLY A 128 6.82 3.33 -32.40
C GLY A 128 8.17 2.76 -31.96
N GLY A 129 9.15 3.60 -31.56
CA GLY A 129 10.48 3.15 -31.16
C GLY A 129 11.30 2.45 -32.26
N ARG A 130 10.93 2.67 -33.54
CA ARG A 130 11.52 1.95 -34.69
C ARG A 130 12.83 2.59 -35.16
N SER A 131 13.77 1.76 -35.58
CA SER A 131 15.00 2.19 -36.24
C SER A 131 14.74 2.74 -37.64
N VAL A 132 15.67 3.55 -38.17
CA VAL A 132 15.58 4.10 -39.53
C VAL A 132 15.41 2.99 -40.59
N ALA A 133 16.10 1.87 -40.43
CA ALA A 133 16.04 0.73 -41.36
C ALA A 133 14.67 0.00 -41.31
N GLU A 134 14.04 -0.07 -40.13
CA GLU A 134 12.68 -0.62 -40.00
C GLU A 134 11.64 0.28 -40.66
N ILE A 135 11.72 1.58 -40.42
CA ILE A 135 10.82 2.57 -41.03
C ILE A 135 10.96 2.58 -42.56
N ALA A 136 12.20 2.51 -43.06
CA ALA A 136 12.50 2.47 -44.48
C ALA A 136 11.85 1.25 -45.17
N ARG A 137 11.96 0.07 -44.55
CA ARG A 137 11.33 -1.16 -45.06
C ARG A 137 9.81 -1.11 -45.04
N GLU A 138 9.23 -0.56 -43.98
CA GLU A 138 7.78 -0.53 -43.82
C GLU A 138 7.10 0.49 -44.73
N LEU A 139 7.73 1.65 -44.93
CA LEU A 139 7.20 2.72 -45.78
C LEU A 139 7.64 2.58 -47.25
N ASP A 140 8.41 1.53 -47.57
CA ASP A 140 8.99 1.26 -48.90
C ASP A 140 9.74 2.49 -49.48
N VAL A 141 10.66 3.03 -48.68
CA VAL A 141 11.51 4.17 -49.08
C VAL A 141 12.97 3.97 -48.68
N PRO A 142 13.93 4.64 -49.35
CA PRO A 142 15.33 4.59 -48.93
C PRO A 142 15.55 5.14 -47.51
N GLU A 143 16.52 4.58 -46.78
CA GLU A 143 16.91 5.10 -45.44
C GLU A 143 17.27 6.58 -45.45
N GLY A 144 17.88 7.07 -46.54
CA GLY A 144 18.19 8.50 -46.72
C GLY A 144 16.93 9.37 -46.76
N THR A 145 15.82 8.85 -47.31
CA THR A 145 14.51 9.50 -47.32
C THR A 145 13.93 9.58 -45.91
N VAL A 146 14.06 8.50 -45.12
CA VAL A 146 13.64 8.51 -43.71
C VAL A 146 14.43 9.54 -42.90
N LYS A 147 15.77 9.56 -43.05
CA LYS A 147 16.65 10.52 -42.36
C LYS A 147 16.32 11.97 -42.72
N SER A 148 16.12 12.26 -44.01
CA SER A 148 15.76 13.62 -44.45
C SER A 148 14.36 14.03 -44.00
N ARG A 149 13.35 13.15 -44.10
CA ARG A 149 12.00 13.42 -43.59
C ARG A 149 11.98 13.63 -42.08
N LEU A 150 12.77 12.90 -41.30
CA LEU A 150 12.92 13.13 -39.85
C LEU A 150 13.54 14.50 -39.57
N HIS A 151 14.63 14.84 -40.27
CA HIS A 151 15.31 16.13 -40.08
C HIS A 151 14.41 17.33 -40.37
N TYR A 152 13.74 17.34 -41.53
CA TYR A 152 12.84 18.43 -41.90
C TYR A 152 11.54 18.39 -41.10
N GLY A 153 11.04 17.20 -40.78
CA GLY A 153 9.86 17.03 -39.93
C GLY A 153 10.05 17.59 -38.52
N LEU A 154 11.20 17.33 -37.88
CA LEU A 154 11.50 17.87 -36.55
C LEU A 154 11.65 19.40 -36.56
N LYS A 155 12.18 19.97 -37.66
CA LYS A 155 12.20 21.43 -37.84
C LYS A 155 10.80 22.01 -38.00
N ALA A 156 9.97 21.39 -38.83
CA ALA A 156 8.58 21.81 -39.04
C ALA A 156 7.75 21.69 -37.76
N LEU A 157 7.94 20.61 -36.99
CA LEU A 157 7.27 20.40 -35.71
C LEU A 157 7.68 21.48 -34.69
N ARG A 158 8.98 21.80 -34.61
CA ARG A 158 9.46 22.89 -33.74
C ARG A 158 8.82 24.23 -34.09
N LEU A 159 8.72 24.56 -35.38
CA LEU A 159 8.07 25.79 -35.82
C LEU A 159 6.58 25.81 -35.45
N ALA A 160 5.86 24.71 -35.72
CA ALA A 160 4.45 24.58 -35.37
C ALA A 160 4.19 24.71 -33.87
N MET A 161 5.09 24.19 -33.03
CA MET A 161 5.00 24.36 -31.57
C MET A 161 5.26 25.80 -31.13
N GLN A 162 6.22 26.50 -31.75
CA GLN A 162 6.51 27.91 -31.47
C GLN A 162 5.33 28.83 -31.84
N GLU A 163 4.70 28.60 -33.00
CA GLU A 163 3.52 29.36 -33.45
C GLU A 163 2.32 29.19 -32.51
N LYS A 164 2.22 28.03 -31.85
CA LYS A 164 1.16 27.71 -30.87
C LYS A 164 1.48 28.21 -29.45
N GLY A 165 2.54 28.99 -29.27
CA GLY A 165 2.91 29.57 -27.97
C GLY A 165 3.60 28.61 -27.02
N VAL A 166 3.98 27.40 -27.48
CA VAL A 166 4.83 26.49 -26.70
C VAL A 166 6.28 26.94 -26.86
N THR A 167 6.65 27.92 -26.04
CA THR A 167 8.01 28.46 -25.99
C THR A 167 8.84 27.60 -25.04
N ARG A 168 9.96 27.07 -25.55
CA ARG A 168 11.05 26.59 -24.70
C ARG A 168 11.92 27.76 -24.27
#